data_AF-A0A4V1FCQ0-F1
#
_entry.id   AF-A0A4V1FCQ0-F1
#
_cell.length_a   1.000
_cell.length_b   1.000
_cell.length_c   1.000
_cell.angle_alpha   90.00
_cell.angle_beta   90.00
_cell.angle_gamma   90.00
#
_symmetry.space_group_name_H-M   'P 1'
#
loop_
_entity.id
_entity.type
_entity.pdbx_description
1 polymer ?
#
loop_
_entity_poly.entity_id
_entity_poly.type
_entity_poly.pdbx_seq_one_letter_code
_entity_poly.pdbx_strand_id
1 'polypeptide(L)'
;MKVFNIILLLIAAKYTDALQFVNKYIFADWDFIPYLVVIITIDTFTGVYANWKLGKLHSFKMRSLFEKIQMYAVGLIIIHGIASHLVDGSPNKLVLLVAPYLKNSMYLFMLACEALSVEENLNKIGKSYLPKWIRKKLLDYKETGVVPKPEEENQPVIQ
;
A
#
# COMPACT_ATOMS: atom_id res chain seq x y z
N MET A 1 -34.72 -6.65 33.05
CA MET A 1 -33.56 -7.46 32.63
C MET A 1 -33.75 -8.18 31.28
N LYS A 2 -34.89 -8.84 31.02
CA LYS A 2 -35.13 -9.58 29.74
C LYS A 2 -35.16 -8.70 28.48
N VAL A 3 -35.82 -7.53 28.51
CA VAL A 3 -35.93 -6.63 27.34
C VAL A 3 -34.57 -6.03 26.93
N PHE A 4 -33.76 -5.63 27.91
CA PHE A 4 -32.41 -5.11 27.68
C PHE A 4 -31.51 -6.14 26.97
N ASN A 5 -31.55 -7.41 27.41
CA ASN A 5 -30.79 -8.48 26.77
C ASN A 5 -31.25 -8.75 25.34
N ILE A 6 -32.57 -8.65 25.06
CA ILE A 6 -33.10 -8.80 23.70
C ILE A 6 -32.60 -7.67 22.79
N ILE A 7 -32.60 -6.42 23.28
CA ILE A 7 -32.07 -5.26 22.52
C ILE A 7 -30.59 -5.45 22.21
N LEU A 8 -29.79 -5.88 23.21
CA LEU A 8 -28.37 -6.16 23.00
C LEU A 8 -28.14 -7.28 21.96
N LEU A 9 -28.95 -8.35 21.99
CA LEU A 9 -28.86 -9.44 21.01
C LEU A 9 -29.19 -8.96 19.59
N LEU A 10 -30.19 -8.09 19.42
CA LEU A 10 -30.54 -7.52 18.12
C LEU A 10 -29.42 -6.62 17.58
N ILE A 11 -28.80 -5.79 18.44
CA ILE A 11 -27.64 -4.96 18.06
C ILE A 11 -26.46 -5.84 17.66
N ALA A 12 -26.14 -6.87 18.44
CA ALA A 12 -25.05 -7.80 18.15
C ALA A 12 -25.26 -8.57 16.85
N ALA A 13 -26.49 -8.99 16.56
CA ALA A 13 -26.84 -9.65 15.30
C ALA A 13 -26.61 -8.72 14.10
N LYS A 14 -27.12 -7.47 14.15
CA LYS A 14 -26.93 -6.50 13.08
C LYS A 14 -25.47 -6.09 12.88
N TYR A 15 -24.72 -5.98 13.96
CA TYR A 15 -23.28 -5.75 13.89
C TYR A 15 -22.56 -6.92 13.21
N THR A 16 -22.95 -8.14 13.51
CA THR A 16 -22.37 -9.36 12.91
C THR A 16 -22.68 -9.44 11.41
N ASP A 17 -23.93 -9.17 11.00
CA ASP A 17 -24.32 -9.12 9.58
C ASP A 17 -23.48 -8.11 8.80
N ALA A 18 -23.28 -6.92 9.38
CA ALA A 18 -22.45 -5.87 8.78
C ALA A 18 -20.98 -6.30 8.66
N LEU A 19 -20.41 -6.89 9.71
CA LEU A 19 -19.03 -7.40 9.66
C LEU A 19 -18.87 -8.51 8.62
N GLN A 20 -19.84 -9.42 8.51
CA GLN A 20 -19.81 -10.48 7.49
C GLN A 20 -19.86 -9.89 6.08
N PHE A 21 -20.68 -8.87 5.86
CA PHE A 21 -20.72 -8.16 4.59
C PHE A 21 -19.37 -7.51 4.26
N VAL A 22 -18.77 -6.80 5.22
CA VAL A 22 -17.46 -6.15 5.05
C VAL A 22 -16.38 -7.20 4.74
N ASN A 23 -16.29 -8.25 5.56
CA ASN A 23 -15.28 -9.31 5.38
C ASN A 23 -15.46 -10.03 4.04
N LYS A 24 -16.69 -10.22 3.58
CA LYS A 24 -16.96 -10.92 2.33
C LYS A 24 -16.66 -10.06 1.10
N TYR A 25 -17.10 -8.80 1.09
CA TYR A 25 -17.13 -7.99 -0.14
C TYR A 25 -16.13 -6.82 -0.15
N ILE A 26 -15.71 -6.33 1.00
CA ILE A 26 -14.86 -5.14 1.10
C ILE A 26 -13.42 -5.56 1.36
N PHE A 27 -13.16 -6.21 2.51
CA PHE A 27 -11.81 -6.57 2.91
C PHE A 27 -11.84 -7.54 4.09
N ALA A 28 -11.01 -8.59 4.05
CA ALA A 28 -10.90 -9.57 5.14
C ALA A 28 -9.54 -9.58 5.86
N ASP A 29 -8.49 -8.98 5.28
CA ASP A 29 -7.11 -9.16 5.74
C ASP A 29 -6.66 -8.10 6.74
N TRP A 30 -7.40 -8.00 7.84
CA TRP A 30 -7.18 -6.97 8.87
C TRP A 30 -5.76 -6.96 9.45
N ASP A 31 -5.06 -8.11 9.43
CA ASP A 31 -3.66 -8.24 9.87
C ASP A 31 -2.67 -7.43 9.03
N PHE A 32 -2.99 -7.12 7.77
CA PHE A 32 -2.14 -6.31 6.90
C PHE A 32 -2.20 -4.81 7.25
N ILE A 33 -3.35 -4.34 7.74
CA ILE A 33 -3.61 -2.91 7.99
C ILE A 33 -2.58 -2.28 8.93
N PRO A 34 -2.20 -2.89 10.08
CA PRO A 34 -1.17 -2.35 10.96
C PRO A 34 0.17 -2.08 10.25
N TYR A 35 0.62 -2.99 9.38
CA TYR A 35 1.89 -2.81 8.64
C TYR A 35 1.81 -1.61 7.69
N LEU A 36 0.69 -1.45 6.99
CA LEU A 36 0.46 -0.33 6.10
C LEU A 36 0.39 1.00 6.87
N VAL A 37 -0.29 1.02 8.02
CA VAL A 37 -0.38 2.21 8.89
C VAL A 37 0.99 2.62 9.41
N VAL A 38 1.81 1.66 9.86
CA VAL A 38 3.16 1.94 10.35
C VAL A 38 4.01 2.61 9.26
N ILE A 39 4.03 2.07 8.05
CA ILE A 39 4.89 2.61 6.99
C ILE A 39 4.41 3.98 6.48
N ILE A 40 3.09 4.20 6.35
CA ILE A 40 2.51 5.52 6.01
C ILE A 40 2.84 6.55 7.09
N THR A 41 2.82 6.14 8.36
CA THR A 41 3.17 7.00 9.48
C THR A 41 4.65 7.42 9.42
N ILE A 42 5.55 6.47 9.14
CA ILE A 42 6.98 6.76 8.94
C ILE A 42 7.18 7.70 7.74
N ASP A 43 6.50 7.46 6.62
CA ASP A 43 6.55 8.36 5.46
C ASP A 43 6.08 9.78 5.80
N THR A 44 4.97 9.89 6.53
CA THR A 44 4.44 11.19 6.96
C THR A 44 5.44 11.92 7.85
N PHE A 45 6.02 11.24 8.85
CA PHE A 45 7.02 11.84 9.73
C PHE A 45 8.29 12.26 8.98
N THR A 46 8.84 11.39 8.11
CA THR A 46 10.02 11.72 7.31
C THR A 46 9.75 12.85 6.33
N GLY A 47 8.57 12.87 5.72
CA GLY A 47 8.10 13.95 4.87
C GLY A 47 8.02 15.28 5.61
N VAL A 48 7.36 15.33 6.76
CA VAL A 48 7.25 16.54 7.61
C VAL A 48 8.64 17.00 8.06
N TYR A 49 9.47 16.09 8.57
CA TYR A 49 10.83 16.40 9.02
C TYR A 49 11.70 16.98 7.91
N ALA A 50 11.66 16.38 6.71
CA ALA A 50 12.41 16.87 5.56
C ALA A 50 12.02 18.30 5.17
N ASN A 51 10.72 18.61 5.15
CA ASN A 51 10.27 19.97 4.80
C ASN A 51 10.58 20.99 5.89
N TRP A 52 10.50 20.58 7.16
CA TRP A 52 10.90 21.44 8.25
C TRP A 52 12.36 21.85 8.13
N LYS A 53 13.26 20.90 7.84
CA LYS A 53 14.68 21.19 7.58
C LYS A 53 14.91 22.07 6.37
N LEU A 54 14.06 21.99 5.35
CA LEU A 54 14.12 22.84 4.16
C LEU A 54 13.39 24.17 4.31
N GLY A 55 12.77 24.46 5.45
CA GLY A 55 12.00 25.69 5.68
C GLY A 55 10.71 25.80 4.87
N LYS A 56 10.18 24.69 4.33
CA LYS A 56 9.01 24.64 3.43
C LYS A 56 7.80 23.95 4.06
N LEU A 57 7.43 24.32 5.29
CA LEU A 57 6.25 23.76 5.95
C LEU A 57 4.98 24.33 5.32
N HIS A 58 4.21 23.49 4.63
CA HIS A 58 2.94 23.86 4.02
C HIS A 58 1.85 22.82 4.34
N SER A 59 0.63 23.29 4.64
CA SER A 59 -0.54 22.47 4.99
C SER A 59 -1.02 21.52 3.87
N PHE A 60 -0.68 21.82 2.61
CA PHE A 60 -0.99 20.99 1.43
C PHE A 60 -0.54 19.52 1.58
N LYS A 61 0.47 19.22 2.41
CA LYS A 61 0.96 17.84 2.58
C LYS A 61 0.10 16.96 3.50
N MET A 62 -0.76 17.55 4.33
CA MET A 62 -1.76 16.74 5.06
C MET A 62 -2.83 16.20 4.11
N ARG A 63 -3.17 16.94 3.04
CA ARG A 63 -4.09 16.47 2.01
C ARG A 63 -3.53 15.24 1.27
N SER A 64 -2.24 15.22 0.96
CA SER A 64 -1.62 14.06 0.30
C SER A 64 -1.65 12.78 1.15
N LEU A 65 -1.70 12.88 2.49
CA LEU A 65 -1.89 11.72 3.36
C LEU A 65 -3.28 11.10 3.17
N PHE A 66 -4.33 11.93 3.14
CA PHE A 66 -5.70 11.45 2.89
C PHE A 66 -5.83 10.82 1.51
N GLU A 67 -5.19 11.40 0.49
CA GLU A 67 -5.16 10.85 -0.86
C GLU A 67 -4.49 9.47 -0.89
N LYS A 68 -3.37 9.27 -0.20
CA LYS A 68 -2.72 7.96 -0.05
C LYS A 68 -3.62 6.93 0.63
N ILE A 69 -4.23 7.30 1.78
CA ILE A 69 -5.14 6.41 2.52
C ILE A 69 -6.30 5.97 1.63
N GLN A 70 -6.91 6.91 0.90
CA GLN A 70 -8.02 6.61 -0.01
C GLN A 70 -7.57 5.68 -1.15
N MET A 71 -6.43 5.96 -1.79
CA MET A 71 -5.92 5.12 -2.89
C MET A 71 -5.62 3.69 -2.42
N TYR A 72 -5.02 3.52 -1.25
CA TYR A 72 -4.78 2.19 -0.71
C TYR A 72 -6.05 1.49 -0.28
N ALA A 73 -7.01 2.18 0.34
CA ALA A 73 -8.30 1.60 0.67
C ALA A 73 -9.00 1.06 -0.60
N VAL A 74 -9.04 1.84 -1.68
CA VAL A 74 -9.59 1.40 -2.97
C VAL A 74 -8.81 0.21 -3.52
N GLY A 75 -7.47 0.26 -3.49
CA GLY A 75 -6.63 -0.84 -3.96
C GLY A 75 -6.85 -2.14 -3.20
N LEU A 76 -7.00 -2.07 -1.87
CA LEU A 76 -7.28 -3.20 -0.98
C LEU A 76 -8.66 -3.82 -1.28
N ILE A 77 -9.67 -2.99 -1.53
CA ILE A 77 -11.01 -3.47 -1.89
C ILE A 77 -10.99 -4.17 -3.25
N ILE A 78 -10.32 -3.58 -4.25
CA ILE A 78 -10.22 -4.16 -5.59
C ILE A 78 -9.51 -5.51 -5.52
N ILE A 79 -8.35 -5.58 -4.87
CA ILE A 79 -7.59 -6.84 -4.79
C ILE A 79 -8.35 -7.91 -4.01
N HIS A 80 -9.06 -7.54 -2.92
CA HIS A 80 -9.91 -8.45 -2.17
C HIS A 80 -11.05 -9.00 -3.02
N GLY A 81 -11.73 -8.13 -3.78
CA GLY A 81 -12.80 -8.54 -4.70
C GLY A 81 -12.32 -9.48 -5.79
N ILE A 82 -11.16 -9.18 -6.41
CA ILE A 82 -10.56 -10.05 -7.43
C ILE A 82 -10.13 -11.39 -6.82
N ALA A 83 -9.52 -11.38 -5.63
CA ALA A 83 -8.98 -12.57 -4.98
C ALA A 83 -10.05 -13.49 -4.38
N SER A 84 -11.22 -12.94 -4.04
CA SER A 84 -12.25 -13.65 -3.25
C SER A 84 -13.57 -13.89 -3.99
N HIS A 85 -13.66 -13.55 -5.28
CA HIS A 85 -14.90 -13.76 -6.03
C HIS A 85 -15.21 -15.25 -6.23
N LEU A 86 -16.50 -15.55 -6.24
CA LEU A 86 -17.04 -16.88 -6.50
C LEU A 86 -17.72 -16.89 -7.86
N VAL A 87 -17.60 -18.02 -8.57
CA VAL A 87 -18.34 -18.32 -9.80
C VAL A 87 -19.27 -19.48 -9.49
N ASP A 88 -20.57 -19.27 -9.64
CA ASP A 88 -21.63 -20.24 -9.28
C ASP A 88 -21.56 -20.76 -7.84
N GLY A 89 -21.18 -19.90 -6.89
CA GLY A 89 -21.05 -20.26 -5.48
C GLY A 89 -19.79 -21.06 -5.14
N SER A 90 -18.91 -21.32 -6.11
CA SER A 90 -17.65 -22.02 -5.92
C SER A 90 -16.44 -21.13 -6.26
N PRO A 91 -15.29 -21.28 -5.57
CA PRO A 91 -14.08 -20.59 -5.97
C PRO A 91 -13.61 -21.09 -7.34
N ASN A 92 -13.33 -20.17 -8.26
CA ASN A 92 -12.71 -20.53 -9.53
C ASN A 92 -11.31 -21.12 -9.25
N LYS A 93 -11.00 -22.29 -9.82
CA LYS A 93 -9.71 -22.99 -9.62
C LYS A 93 -8.50 -22.12 -9.97
N LEU A 94 -8.61 -21.29 -11.01
CA LEU A 94 -7.54 -20.35 -11.38
C LEU A 94 -7.34 -19.26 -10.33
N VAL A 95 -8.43 -18.76 -9.75
CA VAL A 95 -8.39 -17.76 -8.68
C VAL A 95 -7.75 -18.35 -7.43
N LEU A 96 -8.11 -19.57 -7.05
CA LEU A 96 -7.52 -20.25 -5.90
C LEU A 96 -5.99 -20.40 -6.04
N LEU A 97 -5.50 -20.65 -7.25
CA LEU A 97 -4.07 -20.75 -7.54
C LEU A 97 -3.37 -19.37 -7.53
N VAL A 98 -3.93 -18.36 -8.19
CA VAL A 98 -3.24 -17.09 -8.48
C VAL A 98 -3.49 -16.02 -7.41
N ALA A 99 -4.66 -16.04 -6.77
CA ALA A 99 -5.08 -14.99 -5.83
C ALA A 99 -4.11 -14.78 -4.66
N PRO A 100 -3.54 -15.82 -4.00
CA PRO A 100 -2.60 -15.60 -2.91
C PRO A 100 -1.35 -14.84 -3.37
N TYR A 101 -0.81 -15.19 -4.55
CA TYR A 101 0.37 -14.51 -5.11
C TYR A 101 0.06 -13.08 -5.51
N LEU A 102 -1.07 -12.86 -6.19
CA LEU A 102 -1.51 -11.52 -6.60
C LEU A 102 -1.73 -10.62 -5.37
N LYS A 103 -2.41 -11.14 -4.35
CA LYS A 103 -2.70 -10.38 -3.13
C LYS A 103 -1.41 -10.02 -2.39
N ASN A 104 -0.54 -11.01 -2.17
CA ASN A 104 0.74 -10.78 -1.50
C ASN A 104 1.66 -9.84 -2.31
N SER A 105 1.67 -9.94 -3.64
CA SER A 105 2.45 -9.02 -4.48
C SER A 105 1.91 -7.60 -4.41
N MET A 106 0.59 -7.42 -4.38
CA MET A 106 -0.02 -6.09 -4.24
C MET A 106 0.25 -5.48 -2.87
N TYR A 107 0.20 -6.28 -1.80
CA TYR A 107 0.55 -5.83 -0.45
C TYR A 107 2.00 -5.42 -0.36
N LEU A 108 2.91 -6.25 -0.89
CA LEU A 108 4.32 -5.92 -0.96
C LEU A 108 4.57 -4.66 -1.80
N PHE A 109 3.86 -4.51 -2.92
CA PHE A 109 3.96 -3.34 -3.79
C PHE A 109 3.53 -2.06 -3.06
N MET A 110 2.40 -2.08 -2.35
CA MET A 110 1.95 -0.93 -1.54
C MET A 110 2.98 -0.53 -0.49
N LEU A 111 3.54 -1.51 0.24
CA LEU A 111 4.61 -1.25 1.20
C LEU A 111 5.87 -0.71 0.53
N ALA A 112 6.24 -1.24 -0.64
CA ALA A 112 7.38 -0.78 -1.41
C ALA A 112 7.19 0.67 -1.88
N CYS A 113 6.00 1.05 -2.35
CA CYS A 113 5.68 2.43 -2.71
C CYS A 113 5.89 3.39 -1.54
N GLU A 114 5.47 3.02 -0.33
CA GLU A 114 5.68 3.85 0.85
C GLU A 114 7.16 3.90 1.28
N ALA A 115 7.88 2.78 1.20
CA ALA A 115 9.32 2.78 1.41
C ALA A 115 10.03 3.74 0.43
N LEU A 116 9.70 3.70 -0.85
CA LEU A 116 10.27 4.65 -1.84
C LEU A 116 9.94 6.11 -1.51
N SER A 117 8.73 6.39 -1.03
CA SER A 117 8.34 7.72 -0.58
C SER A 117 9.17 8.20 0.62
N VAL A 118 9.44 7.32 1.60
CA VAL A 118 10.34 7.59 2.73
C VAL A 118 11.74 7.95 2.23
N GLU A 119 12.28 7.18 1.29
CA GLU A 119 13.60 7.44 0.71
C GLU A 119 13.66 8.79 -0.02
N GLU A 120 12.63 9.12 -0.81
CA GLU A 120 12.55 10.42 -1.48
C GLU A 120 12.56 11.57 -0.46
N ASN A 121 11.89 11.41 0.67
CA ASN A 121 11.87 12.40 1.75
C ASN A 121 13.22 12.54 2.45
N LEU A 122 13.89 11.43 2.74
CA LEU A 122 15.22 11.45 3.38
C LEU A 122 16.31 11.97 2.43
N ASN A 123 16.22 11.65 1.14
CA ASN A 123 17.17 12.15 0.15
C ASN A 123 17.11 13.68 -0.02
N LYS A 124 15.92 14.30 0.15
CA LYS A 124 15.78 15.77 0.13
C LYS A 124 16.64 16.49 1.18
N ILE A 125 17.03 15.78 2.25
CA ILE A 125 17.89 16.28 3.32
C ILE A 125 19.25 15.57 3.38
N GLY A 126 19.63 14.86 2.32
CA GLY A 126 20.92 14.18 2.20
C GLY A 126 21.08 12.91 3.04
N LYS A 127 19.99 12.30 3.54
CA LYS A 127 20.01 11.10 4.40
C LYS A 127 19.49 9.83 3.70
N SER A 128 19.86 9.64 2.44
CA SER A 128 19.47 8.48 1.61
C SER A 128 19.91 7.16 2.24
N TYR A 129 19.06 6.13 2.25
CA TYR A 129 19.44 4.76 2.64
C TYR A 129 19.60 3.81 1.45
N LEU A 130 19.13 4.18 0.26
CA LEU A 130 19.36 3.40 -0.98
C LEU A 130 20.63 3.87 -1.71
N PRO A 131 21.43 2.94 -2.26
CA PRO A 131 22.48 3.26 -3.20
C PRO A 131 21.96 4.07 -4.41
N LYS A 132 22.77 5.04 -4.88
CA LYS A 132 22.40 5.94 -5.99
C LYS A 132 21.96 5.19 -7.27
N TRP A 133 22.57 4.04 -7.56
CA TRP A 133 22.28 3.24 -8.76
C TRP A 133 20.88 2.57 -8.70
N ILE A 134 20.47 2.06 -7.53
CA ILE A 134 19.12 1.51 -7.32
C ILE A 134 18.10 2.63 -7.48
N ARG A 135 18.37 3.77 -6.84
CA ARG A 135 17.49 4.93 -6.85
C ARG A 135 17.26 5.49 -8.24
N LYS A 136 18.32 5.66 -9.04
CA LYS A 136 18.23 6.16 -10.43
C LYS A 136 17.27 5.27 -11.25
N LYS A 137 17.44 3.94 -11.17
CA LYS A 137 16.57 3.00 -11.90
C LYS A 137 15.09 3.07 -11.47
N LEU A 138 14.83 3.26 -10.17
CA LEU A 138 13.48 3.33 -9.63
C LEU A 138 12.78 4.66 -9.99
N LEU A 139 13.51 5.77 -9.97
CA LEU A 139 12.99 7.08 -10.38
C LEU A 139 12.74 7.13 -11.88
N ASP A 140 13.68 6.64 -12.69
CA ASP A 140 13.54 6.58 -14.15
C ASP A 140 12.31 5.75 -14.54
N TYR A 141 12.07 4.63 -13.85
CA TYR A 141 10.87 3.81 -14.08
C TYR A 141 9.57 4.53 -13.67
N LYS A 142 9.58 5.25 -12.54
CA LYS A 142 8.41 6.01 -12.05
C LYS A 142 8.01 7.13 -13.02
N GLU A 143 8.98 7.81 -13.62
CA GLU A 143 8.74 8.94 -14.53
C GLU A 143 8.44 8.50 -15.97
N THR A 144 9.11 7.46 -16.47
CA THR A 144 9.00 7.05 -17.88
C THR A 144 8.09 5.84 -18.11
N GLY A 145 7.81 5.05 -17.08
CA GLY A 145 7.14 3.75 -17.21
C GLY A 145 8.00 2.68 -17.92
N VAL A 146 9.25 3.00 -18.27
CA VAL A 146 10.16 2.11 -19.01
C VAL A 146 11.28 1.66 -18.07
N VAL A 147 11.60 0.36 -18.10
CA VAL A 147 12.76 -0.15 -17.35
C VAL A 147 14.03 0.31 -18.08
N PRO A 148 14.90 1.11 -17.44
CA PRO A 148 16.12 1.57 -18.09
C PRO A 148 17.01 0.37 -18.43
N LYS A 149 17.48 0.30 -19.67
CA LYS A 149 18.43 -0.73 -20.12
C LYS A 149 19.68 -0.67 -19.21
N PRO A 150 20.28 -1.83 -18.87
CA PRO A 150 21.58 -1.84 -18.18
C PRO A 150 22.56 -0.97 -18.98
N GLU A 151 23.29 -0.08 -18.30
CA GLU A 151 24.38 0.67 -18.93
C GLU A 151 25.37 -0.38 -19.47
N GLU A 152 25.58 -0.41 -20.79
CA GLU A 152 26.59 -1.27 -21.42
C GLU A 152 27.93 -0.87 -20.81
N GLU A 153 28.49 -1.74 -19.97
CA GLU A 153 29.82 -1.58 -19.42
C GLU A 153 30.78 -1.49 -20.60
N ASN A 154 31.35 -0.30 -20.83
CA ASN A 154 32.32 -0.05 -21.88
C ASN A 154 33.43 -1.10 -21.76
N GLN A 155 33.36 -2.15 -22.59
CA GLN A 155 34.44 -3.11 -22.72
C GLN A 155 35.67 -2.31 -23.18
N PRO A 156 36.82 -2.47 -22.51
CA PRO A 156 38.02 -1.77 -22.94
C PRO A 156 38.28 -2.15 -24.40
N VAL A 157 38.37 -1.13 -25.27
CA VAL A 157 38.84 -1.30 -26.64
C VAL A 157 40.27 -1.78 -26.54
N ILE A 158 40.47 -3.09 -26.71
CA ILE A 158 41.80 -3.67 -26.87
C ILE A 158 42.28 -3.18 -28.25
N GLN A 159 43.18 -2.20 -28.22
CA GLN A 159 43.95 -1.76 -29.39
C GLN A 159 45.05 -2.76 -29.70
#